data_AF-A0AA44HJ46-F1
#
_entry.id   AF-A0AA44HJ46-F1
#
_cell.length_a   1.000
_cell.length_b   1.000
_cell.length_c   1.000
_cell.angle_alpha   90.00
_cell.angle_beta   90.00
_cell.angle_gamma   90.00
#
_symmetry.space_group_name_H-M   'P 1'
#
loop_
_entity.id
_entity.type
_entity.pdbx_description
1 polymer ?
#
loop_
_entity_poly.entity_id
_entity_poly.type
_entity_poly.pdbx_seq_one_letter_code
_entity_poly.pdbx_strand_id
1 'polypeptide(L)'
;MLGVYYRNNKDILSYCVFENKNQKVLQGIYHVLSFNALEYNFIIDSEIKIHQSLDEDVKKPLLTWFDKTWENNKEDIGIIGFLLVSEEVEDLKISEDIEIKISEEYDFTHLCEYLKEYKIIIEQYNQRKDPIKLAPLQNQIKEKDNIIFALNQEKTTLQNELNSLPVKKQHLELANLEQDLKNKELQSFILKKELGDKFVKNININYIDKNSAKARIQNHLSYKLGQALIINSKSILGYIRMPYVLSYIKDKHRQEQKAYEEKIKDNPNLALPPLETYPDYNEALKEKECFTYKLGEALIKADKEWYKAGYVKFYFKDVPRLKREFGKR
;
A
#
# COMPACT_ATOMS: atom_id res chain seq x y z
N MET A 1 42.08 -20.21 -21.61
CA MET A 1 42.07 -21.69 -21.58
C MET A 1 40.68 -22.17 -21.98
N LEU A 2 40.57 -23.18 -22.84
CA LEU A 2 39.27 -23.77 -23.18
C LEU A 2 38.94 -24.81 -22.12
N GLY A 3 37.85 -24.61 -21.40
CA GLY A 3 37.31 -25.67 -20.56
C GLY A 3 35.88 -26.00 -20.91
N VAL A 4 35.54 -27.25 -20.62
CA VAL A 4 34.30 -27.87 -21.03
C VAL A 4 33.55 -28.31 -19.78
N TYR A 5 32.25 -28.02 -19.75
CA TYR A 5 31.39 -28.39 -18.64
C TYR A 5 30.59 -29.65 -18.97
N TYR A 6 30.77 -30.69 -18.16
CA TYR A 6 30.23 -32.02 -18.43
C TYR A 6 29.21 -32.45 -17.41
N ARG A 7 28.22 -33.26 -17.83
CA ARG A 7 27.40 -34.07 -16.93
C ARG A 7 27.70 -35.55 -17.11
N ASN A 8 27.99 -36.22 -15.99
CA ASN A 8 28.06 -37.67 -15.90
C ASN A 8 26.86 -38.17 -15.08
N ASN A 9 26.29 -39.32 -15.45
CA ASN A 9 25.11 -39.88 -14.80
C ASN A 9 25.45 -40.82 -13.62
N LYS A 10 26.73 -41.18 -13.40
CA LYS A 10 27.19 -41.98 -12.26
C LYS A 10 28.54 -41.50 -11.71
N ASP A 11 28.90 -41.94 -10.50
CA ASP A 11 30.24 -41.76 -9.88
C ASP A 11 31.35 -42.55 -10.59
N ILE A 12 31.19 -42.85 -11.89
CA ILE A 12 32.12 -43.67 -12.66
C ILE A 12 32.87 -42.79 -13.66
N LEU A 13 34.19 -42.88 -13.68
CA LEU A 13 35.07 -42.15 -14.58
C LEU A 13 34.68 -42.41 -16.05
N SER A 14 34.52 -41.36 -16.84
CA SER A 14 34.13 -41.42 -18.26
C SER A 14 35.05 -40.56 -19.13
N TYR A 15 35.00 -40.71 -20.46
CA TYR A 15 35.85 -39.94 -21.38
C TYR A 15 35.13 -39.55 -22.66
N CYS A 16 35.55 -38.44 -23.27
CA CYS A 16 35.15 -38.07 -24.62
C CYS A 16 36.38 -37.69 -25.45
N VAL A 17 36.28 -37.94 -26.76
CA VAL A 17 37.29 -37.55 -27.73
C VAL A 17 36.78 -36.35 -28.50
N PHE A 18 37.58 -35.28 -28.49
CA PHE A 18 37.41 -34.12 -29.33
C PHE A 18 38.24 -34.33 -30.59
N GLU A 19 37.57 -34.40 -31.74
CA GLU A 19 38.18 -34.53 -33.05
C GLU A 19 37.93 -33.25 -33.85
N ASN A 20 38.99 -32.71 -34.45
CA ASN A 20 38.90 -31.72 -35.52
C ASN A 20 39.79 -32.18 -36.68
N LYS A 21 39.91 -31.36 -37.74
CA LYS A 21 40.74 -31.67 -38.91
C LYS A 21 42.21 -31.96 -38.60
N ASN A 22 42.72 -31.44 -37.49
CA ASN A 22 44.15 -31.40 -37.18
C ASN A 22 44.55 -32.44 -36.12
N GLN A 23 43.64 -32.83 -35.23
CA GLN A 23 43.96 -33.75 -34.13
C GLN A 23 42.72 -34.36 -33.47
N LYS A 24 42.96 -35.48 -32.78
CA LYS A 24 42.04 -36.13 -31.86
C LYS A 24 42.62 -36.05 -30.45
N VAL A 25 41.84 -35.56 -29.49
CA VAL A 25 42.28 -35.34 -28.11
C VAL A 25 41.28 -35.97 -27.16
N LEU A 26 41.78 -36.79 -26.24
CA LEU A 26 40.97 -37.39 -25.19
C LEU A 26 40.87 -36.46 -23.98
N GLN A 27 39.65 -36.29 -23.48
CA GLN A 27 39.37 -35.61 -22.22
C GLN A 27 38.68 -36.57 -21.24
N GLY A 28 39.31 -36.76 -20.07
CA GLY A 28 38.73 -37.49 -18.95
C GLY A 28 37.73 -36.63 -18.16
N ILE A 29 36.69 -37.28 -17.65
CA ILE A 29 35.60 -36.67 -16.87
C ILE A 29 35.45 -37.46 -15.56
N TYR A 30 35.78 -36.80 -14.46
CA TYR A 30 35.95 -37.44 -13.15
C TYR A 30 34.73 -37.32 -12.24
N HIS A 31 33.94 -36.25 -12.40
CA HIS A 31 32.83 -35.93 -11.51
C HIS A 31 31.58 -35.49 -12.29
N VAL A 32 30.41 -35.71 -11.66
CA VAL A 32 29.14 -35.13 -12.07
C VAL A 32 29.28 -33.60 -12.01
N LEU A 33 29.07 -32.91 -13.14
CA LEU A 33 29.14 -31.44 -13.22
C LEU A 33 30.54 -30.87 -12.95
N SER A 34 31.50 -31.25 -13.80
CA SER A 34 32.88 -30.76 -13.71
C SER A 34 33.26 -29.84 -14.87
N PHE A 35 34.07 -28.83 -14.57
CA PHE A 35 34.77 -28.01 -15.55
C PHE A 35 36.20 -28.54 -15.69
N ASN A 36 36.58 -28.99 -16.88
CA ASN A 36 37.94 -29.47 -17.14
C ASN A 36 38.55 -28.72 -18.31
N ALA A 37 39.78 -28.26 -18.13
CA ALA A 37 40.58 -27.69 -19.21
C ALA A 37 41.13 -28.81 -20.11
N LEU A 38 41.14 -28.56 -21.42
CA LEU A 38 41.83 -29.44 -22.35
C LEU A 38 43.36 -29.30 -22.17
N GLU A 39 44.04 -30.42 -21.95
CA GLU A 39 45.50 -30.44 -21.76
C GLU A 39 46.26 -30.11 -23.06
N TYR A 40 45.64 -30.36 -24.21
CA TYR A 40 46.20 -30.05 -25.51
C TYR A 40 45.60 -28.75 -26.05
N ASN A 41 46.42 -27.99 -26.79
CA ASN A 41 45.96 -26.84 -27.57
C ASN A 41 44.99 -27.30 -28.66
N PHE A 42 43.70 -27.34 -28.33
CA PHE A 42 42.61 -27.74 -29.22
C PHE A 42 41.85 -26.52 -29.72
N ILE A 43 41.76 -26.40 -31.05
CA ILE A 43 41.01 -25.33 -31.71
C ILE A 43 39.60 -25.85 -31.98
N ILE A 44 38.62 -25.12 -31.44
CA ILE A 44 37.21 -25.35 -31.77
C ILE A 44 36.95 -24.67 -33.13
N ASP A 45 36.68 -25.46 -34.16
CA ASP A 45 36.24 -24.99 -35.48
C ASP A 45 34.83 -25.52 -35.82
N SER A 46 34.34 -25.26 -37.04
CA SER A 46 33.01 -25.68 -37.47
C SER A 46 32.85 -27.18 -37.73
N GLU A 47 33.93 -27.97 -37.68
CA GLU A 47 33.95 -29.40 -38.04
C GLU A 47 34.36 -30.30 -36.86
N ILE A 48 34.07 -29.86 -35.64
CA ILE A 48 34.36 -30.67 -34.46
C ILE A 48 33.40 -31.84 -34.36
N LYS A 49 33.95 -32.99 -34.01
CA LYS A 49 33.19 -34.17 -33.60
C LYS A 49 33.54 -34.52 -32.18
N ILE A 50 32.52 -34.95 -31.44
CA ILE A 50 32.65 -35.41 -30.08
C ILE A 50 32.11 -36.83 -30.03
N HIS A 51 32.98 -37.77 -29.71
CA HIS A 51 32.67 -39.19 -29.78
C HIS A 51 33.46 -39.97 -28.72
N GLN A 52 33.19 -41.27 -28.61
CA GLN A 52 33.82 -42.19 -27.66
C GLN A 52 34.62 -43.29 -28.39
N SER A 53 35.14 -42.99 -29.58
CA SER A 53 35.95 -43.94 -30.35
C SER A 53 37.42 -43.69 -30.07
N LEU A 54 38.13 -44.74 -29.69
CA LEU A 54 39.56 -44.71 -29.48
C LEU A 54 40.25 -45.40 -30.65
N ASP A 55 41.16 -44.67 -31.28
CA ASP A 55 42.11 -45.17 -32.26
C ASP A 55 43.53 -44.71 -31.91
N GLU A 56 44.52 -45.16 -32.68
CA GLU A 56 45.93 -44.89 -32.42
C GLU A 56 46.30 -43.40 -32.53
N ASP A 57 45.48 -42.60 -33.22
CA ASP A 57 45.73 -41.18 -33.47
C ASP A 57 45.21 -40.28 -32.33
N VAL A 58 44.50 -40.85 -31.35
CA VAL A 58 43.96 -40.10 -30.20
C VAL A 58 45.06 -39.77 -29.19
N LYS A 59 45.36 -38.47 -29.04
CA LYS A 59 46.29 -37.97 -28.01
C LYS A 59 45.67 -38.13 -26.63
N LYS A 60 46.38 -38.84 -25.74
CA LYS A 60 45.96 -39.13 -24.36
C LYS A 60 46.74 -38.27 -23.35
N PRO A 61 46.07 -37.62 -22.38
CA PRO A 61 46.65 -36.80 -21.30
C PRO A 61 48.01 -37.28 -20.75
N LEU A 62 48.96 -36.37 -20.46
CA LEU A 62 50.32 -36.70 -20.00
C LEU A 62 50.40 -37.02 -18.48
N LEU A 63 49.28 -37.04 -17.75
CA LEU A 63 49.25 -37.47 -16.34
C LEU A 63 48.65 -38.88 -16.11
N THR A 64 49.29 -39.58 -15.18
CA THR A 64 49.32 -41.03 -14.89
C THR A 64 48.05 -41.66 -14.31
N TRP A 65 46.86 -41.35 -14.85
CA TRP A 65 45.60 -41.90 -14.32
C TRP A 65 44.59 -42.35 -15.40
N PHE A 66 45.04 -42.51 -16.66
CA PHE A 66 44.23 -43.18 -17.67
C PHE A 66 44.17 -44.68 -17.38
N ASP A 67 43.11 -45.12 -16.70
CA ASP A 67 42.84 -46.54 -16.50
C ASP A 67 42.16 -47.12 -17.75
N LYS A 68 42.69 -48.23 -18.28
CA LYS A 68 42.08 -48.95 -19.41
C LYS A 68 40.64 -49.40 -19.13
N THR A 69 40.24 -49.49 -17.86
CA THR A 69 38.83 -49.75 -17.49
C THR A 69 37.87 -48.67 -18.00
N TRP A 70 38.35 -47.45 -18.30
CA TRP A 70 37.56 -46.35 -18.85
C TRP A 70 37.07 -46.66 -20.27
N GLU A 71 37.88 -47.38 -21.06
CA GLU A 71 37.56 -47.74 -22.45
C GLU A 71 36.34 -48.68 -22.55
N ASN A 72 35.99 -49.35 -21.44
CA ASN A 72 34.83 -50.26 -21.35
C ASN A 72 33.52 -49.54 -21.00
N ASN A 73 33.56 -48.27 -20.58
CA ASN A 73 32.39 -47.53 -20.14
C ASN A 73 31.95 -46.50 -21.18
N LYS A 74 31.01 -46.93 -22.03
CA LYS A 74 30.35 -46.08 -23.03
C LYS A 74 29.11 -45.40 -22.44
N GLU A 75 29.20 -44.86 -21.23
CA GLU A 75 28.07 -44.15 -20.63
C GLU A 75 27.83 -42.81 -21.35
N ASP A 76 26.57 -42.34 -21.37
CA ASP A 76 26.16 -41.15 -22.10
C ASP A 76 26.71 -39.87 -21.44
N ILE A 77 27.72 -39.27 -22.08
CA ILE A 77 28.29 -37.97 -21.68
C ILE A 77 27.53 -36.86 -22.40
N GLY A 78 27.05 -35.88 -21.65
CA GLY A 78 26.47 -34.64 -22.18
C GLY A 78 27.39 -33.44 -21.94
N ILE A 79 27.64 -32.66 -22.99
CA ILE A 79 28.36 -31.37 -22.89
C ILE A 79 27.37 -30.24 -22.72
N ILE A 80 27.38 -29.62 -21.54
CA ILE A 80 26.43 -28.56 -21.19
C ILE A 80 26.87 -27.23 -21.85
N GLY A 81 28.17 -27.00 -22.00
CA GLY A 81 28.70 -25.81 -22.64
C GLY A 81 30.23 -25.72 -22.65
N PHE A 82 30.71 -24.74 -23.41
CA PHE A 82 32.12 -24.35 -23.51
C PHE A 82 32.30 -22.98 -22.87
N LEU A 83 33.36 -22.82 -22.08
CA LEU A 83 33.73 -21.52 -21.52
C LEU A 83 35.12 -21.16 -21.99
N LEU A 84 35.24 -19.99 -22.61
CA LEU A 84 36.53 -19.37 -22.90
C LEU A 84 36.86 -18.43 -21.74
N VAL A 85 37.87 -18.80 -20.95
CA VAL A 85 38.28 -17.99 -19.79
C VAL A 85 39.67 -17.40 -20.04
N SER A 86 39.80 -16.08 -19.80
CA SER A 86 41.07 -15.33 -19.89
C SER A 86 41.90 -15.41 -18.61
N GLU A 87 41.29 -15.74 -17.48
CA GLU A 87 41.88 -15.82 -16.13
C GLU A 87 41.78 -17.26 -15.57
N GLU A 88 42.46 -17.55 -14.46
CA GLU A 88 42.33 -18.83 -13.76
C GLU A 88 40.90 -18.98 -13.19
N VAL A 89 40.29 -20.15 -13.38
CA VAL A 89 38.84 -20.38 -13.18
C VAL A 89 38.41 -20.28 -11.71
N GLU A 90 39.36 -20.42 -10.78
CA GLU A 90 39.10 -20.42 -9.33
C GLU A 90 38.62 -19.06 -8.79
N ASP A 91 38.79 -17.97 -9.55
CA ASP A 91 38.40 -16.60 -9.14
C ASP A 91 37.12 -16.06 -9.82
N LEU A 92 36.45 -16.84 -10.67
CA LEU A 92 35.26 -16.40 -11.41
C LEU A 92 34.01 -16.27 -10.51
N LYS A 93 33.60 -15.03 -10.22
CA LYS A 93 32.25 -14.73 -9.69
C LYS A 93 31.26 -14.47 -10.81
N ILE A 94 30.48 -15.49 -11.18
CA ILE A 94 29.40 -15.35 -12.15
C ILE A 94 28.18 -14.75 -11.42
N SER A 95 27.73 -13.56 -11.84
CA SER A 95 26.53 -12.91 -11.30
C SER A 95 25.27 -13.61 -11.82
N GLU A 96 24.26 -13.81 -10.97
CA GLU A 96 23.03 -14.58 -11.29
C GLU A 96 22.14 -13.93 -12.37
N ASP A 97 22.33 -12.63 -12.64
CA ASP A 97 21.45 -11.83 -13.51
C ASP A 97 22.09 -11.36 -14.83
N ILE A 98 23.05 -12.11 -15.40
CA ILE A 98 23.66 -11.73 -16.68
C ILE A 98 22.85 -12.31 -17.84
N GLU A 99 22.21 -11.45 -18.62
CA GLU A 99 21.67 -11.82 -19.93
C GLU A 99 22.85 -11.99 -20.91
N ILE A 100 23.37 -13.21 -21.02
CA ILE A 100 24.51 -13.53 -21.88
C ILE A 100 24.03 -13.62 -23.33
N LYS A 101 24.35 -12.60 -24.14
CA LYS A 101 24.15 -12.63 -25.59
C LYS A 101 25.40 -13.22 -26.26
N ILE A 102 25.30 -14.46 -26.71
CA ILE A 102 26.38 -15.15 -27.44
C ILE A 102 26.40 -14.63 -28.89
N SER A 103 27.59 -14.21 -29.36
CA SER A 103 27.78 -13.83 -30.78
C SER A 103 27.71 -15.07 -31.67
N GLU A 104 27.21 -14.91 -32.90
CA GLU A 104 27.08 -16.01 -33.87
C GLU A 104 28.40 -16.76 -34.13
N GLU A 105 29.54 -16.06 -34.03
CA GLU A 105 30.88 -16.65 -34.15
C GLU A 105 31.20 -17.69 -33.07
N TYR A 106 30.56 -17.60 -31.90
CA TYR A 106 30.78 -18.48 -30.75
C TYR A 106 29.56 -19.35 -30.42
N ASP A 107 28.59 -19.46 -31.34
CA ASP A 107 27.41 -20.31 -31.14
C ASP A 107 27.69 -21.77 -31.50
N PHE A 108 28.01 -22.57 -30.48
CA PHE A 108 28.21 -24.01 -30.59
C PHE A 108 27.01 -24.82 -30.04
N THR A 109 25.80 -24.26 -30.06
CA THR A 109 24.59 -24.93 -29.52
C THR A 109 24.30 -26.29 -30.17
N HIS A 110 24.77 -26.52 -31.40
CA HIS A 110 24.67 -27.83 -32.08
C HIS A 110 25.43 -28.95 -31.35
N LEU A 111 26.44 -28.63 -30.53
CA LEU A 111 27.15 -29.61 -29.69
C LEU A 111 26.37 -29.98 -28.43
N CYS A 112 25.35 -29.19 -28.07
CA CYS A 112 24.51 -29.38 -26.89
C CYS A 112 23.11 -29.91 -27.24
N GLU A 113 22.98 -30.70 -28.32
CA GLU A 113 21.68 -31.17 -28.83
C GLU A 113 20.79 -31.83 -27.77
N TYR A 114 21.37 -32.57 -26.83
CA TYR A 114 20.63 -33.22 -25.76
C TYR A 114 19.87 -32.21 -24.86
N LEU A 115 20.31 -30.95 -24.76
CA LEU A 115 19.58 -29.91 -24.03
C LEU A 115 18.23 -29.58 -24.67
N LYS A 116 18.07 -29.78 -25.98
CA LYS A 116 16.78 -29.61 -26.67
C LYS A 116 15.75 -30.61 -26.14
N GLU A 117 16.16 -31.86 -25.89
CA GLU A 117 15.28 -32.88 -25.31
C GLU A 117 14.88 -32.54 -23.87
N TYR A 118 15.83 -32.09 -23.05
CA TYR A 118 15.52 -31.63 -21.69
C TYR A 118 14.58 -30.44 -21.67
N LYS A 119 14.75 -29.48 -22.58
CA LYS A 119 13.82 -28.34 -22.73
C LYS A 119 12.41 -28.83 -22.99
N ILE A 120 12.21 -29.76 -23.93
CA ILE A 120 10.90 -30.34 -24.25
C ILE A 120 10.31 -31.03 -23.01
N ILE A 121 11.10 -31.81 -22.27
CA ILE A 121 10.65 -32.51 -21.06
C ILE A 121 10.21 -31.50 -19.98
N ILE A 122 10.99 -30.44 -19.76
CA ILE A 122 10.69 -29.38 -18.79
C ILE A 122 9.41 -28.65 -19.19
N GLU A 123 9.27 -28.28 -20.46
CA GLU A 123 8.07 -27.62 -20.98
C GLU A 123 6.82 -28.51 -20.80
N GLN A 124 6.90 -29.79 -21.15
CA GLN A 124 5.82 -30.75 -20.94
C GLN A 124 5.47 -30.93 -19.46
N TYR A 125 6.47 -30.97 -18.57
CA TYR A 125 6.26 -31.03 -17.13
C TYR A 125 5.54 -29.78 -16.62
N ASN A 126 5.99 -28.60 -17.03
CA ASN A 126 5.39 -27.32 -16.66
C ASN A 126 3.95 -27.22 -17.16
N GLN A 127 3.68 -27.56 -18.42
CA GLN A 127 2.32 -27.62 -18.97
C GLN A 127 1.35 -28.46 -18.13
N ARG A 128 1.82 -29.55 -17.51
CA ARG A 128 0.99 -30.39 -16.63
C ARG A 128 0.86 -29.82 -15.22
N LYS A 129 1.92 -29.19 -14.70
CA LYS A 129 1.96 -28.72 -13.30
C LYS A 129 1.39 -27.33 -13.11
N ASP A 130 1.52 -26.45 -14.08
CA ASP A 130 1.11 -25.05 -13.96
C ASP A 130 -0.40 -24.91 -13.74
N PRO A 131 -1.30 -25.63 -14.44
CA PRO A 131 -2.73 -25.60 -14.14
C PRO A 131 -3.05 -26.02 -12.70
N ILE A 132 -2.33 -27.01 -12.17
CA ILE A 132 -2.51 -27.51 -10.79
C ILE A 132 -2.06 -26.45 -9.78
N LYS A 133 -0.91 -25.81 -10.00
CA LYS A 133 -0.41 -24.73 -9.15
C LYS A 133 -1.31 -23.49 -9.19
N LEU A 134 -1.93 -23.21 -10.34
CA LEU A 134 -2.77 -22.04 -10.56
C LEU A 134 -4.23 -22.24 -10.12
N ALA A 135 -4.71 -23.48 -10.04
CA ALA A 135 -6.10 -23.79 -9.68
C ALA A 135 -6.59 -23.15 -8.36
N PRO A 136 -5.80 -23.11 -7.26
CA PRO A 136 -6.21 -22.44 -6.03
C PRO A 136 -6.42 -20.93 -6.22
N LEU A 137 -5.55 -20.26 -6.98
CA LEU A 137 -5.70 -18.83 -7.26
C LEU A 137 -6.91 -18.57 -8.16
N GLN A 138 -7.13 -19.40 -9.19
CA GLN A 138 -8.29 -19.29 -10.07
C GLN A 138 -9.61 -19.48 -9.30
N ASN A 139 -9.64 -20.41 -8.34
CA ASN A 139 -10.80 -20.60 -7.48
C ASN A 139 -11.06 -19.38 -6.59
N GLN A 140 -10.02 -18.79 -5.99
CA GLN A 140 -10.15 -17.56 -5.20
C GLN A 140 -10.64 -16.37 -6.05
N ILE A 141 -10.15 -16.24 -7.28
CA ILE A 141 -10.61 -15.20 -8.22
C ILE A 141 -12.09 -15.40 -8.51
N LYS A 142 -12.51 -16.62 -8.86
CA LYS A 142 -13.91 -16.95 -9.14
C LYS A 142 -14.84 -16.67 -7.95
N GLU A 143 -14.40 -16.97 -6.73
CA GLU A 143 -15.16 -16.65 -5.52
C GLU A 143 -15.32 -15.14 -5.33
N LYS A 144 -14.22 -14.38 -5.49
CA LYS A 144 -14.25 -12.92 -5.43
C LYS A 144 -15.15 -12.30 -6.49
N ASP A 145 -15.12 -12.81 -7.72
CA ASP A 145 -15.99 -12.35 -8.80
C ASP A 145 -17.47 -12.59 -8.49
N ASN A 146 -17.81 -13.74 -7.91
CA ASN A 146 -19.18 -14.02 -7.47
C ASN A 146 -19.64 -13.05 -6.37
N ILE A 147 -18.77 -12.73 -5.41
CA ILE A 147 -19.07 -11.75 -4.36
C ILE A 147 -19.28 -10.36 -4.96
N ILE A 148 -18.39 -9.92 -5.86
CA ILE A 148 -18.50 -8.64 -6.56
C ILE A 148 -19.81 -8.57 -7.34
N PHE A 149 -20.19 -9.65 -8.03
CA PHE A 149 -21.44 -9.73 -8.77
C PHE A 149 -22.65 -9.58 -7.83
N ALA A 150 -22.69 -10.30 -6.71
CA ALA A 150 -23.77 -10.20 -5.73
C ALA A 150 -23.90 -8.78 -5.14
N LEU A 151 -22.78 -8.17 -4.74
CA LEU A 151 -22.76 -6.81 -4.20
C LEU A 151 -23.23 -5.76 -5.23
N ASN A 152 -22.88 -5.94 -6.50
CA ASN A 152 -23.35 -5.06 -7.57
C ASN A 152 -24.86 -5.19 -7.79
N GLN A 153 -25.42 -6.41 -7.72
CA GLN A 153 -26.86 -6.59 -7.79
C GLN A 153 -27.57 -5.92 -6.62
N GLU A 154 -27.10 -6.12 -5.39
CA GLU A 154 -27.66 -5.50 -4.20
C GLU A 154 -27.62 -3.97 -4.28
N LYS A 155 -26.48 -3.40 -4.67
CA LYS A 155 -26.35 -1.95 -4.91
C LYS A 155 -27.40 -1.44 -5.91
N THR A 156 -27.64 -2.19 -6.98
CA THR A 156 -28.61 -1.81 -8.02
C THR A 156 -30.04 -1.85 -7.47
N THR A 157 -30.37 -2.87 -6.68
CA THR A 157 -31.67 -2.98 -5.99
C THR A 157 -31.89 -1.81 -5.03
N LEU A 158 -30.92 -1.52 -4.16
CA LEU A 158 -30.99 -0.40 -3.21
C LEU A 158 -31.10 0.95 -3.92
N GLN A 159 -30.39 1.14 -5.04
CA GLN A 159 -30.50 2.36 -5.85
C GLN A 159 -31.91 2.51 -6.44
N ASN A 160 -32.51 1.42 -6.91
CA ASN A 160 -33.88 1.42 -7.43
C ASN A 160 -34.92 1.67 -6.32
N GLU A 161 -34.73 1.09 -5.13
CA GLU A 161 -35.56 1.37 -3.96
C GLU A 161 -35.46 2.82 -3.50
N LEU A 162 -34.25 3.39 -3.45
CA LEU A 162 -34.02 4.79 -3.12
C LEU A 162 -34.69 5.74 -4.13
N ASN A 163 -34.66 5.36 -5.42
CA ASN A 163 -35.30 6.11 -6.49
C ASN A 163 -36.81 5.84 -6.61
N SER A 164 -37.37 4.97 -5.76
CA SER A 164 -38.78 4.62 -5.80
C SER A 164 -39.66 5.86 -5.52
N LEU A 165 -40.85 5.86 -6.13
CA LEU A 165 -41.82 6.94 -6.00
C LEU A 165 -42.10 7.37 -4.54
N PRO A 166 -42.26 6.44 -3.57
CA PRO A 166 -42.50 6.80 -2.17
C PRO A 166 -41.37 7.60 -1.53
N VAL A 167 -40.12 7.19 -1.74
CA VAL A 167 -38.94 7.86 -1.17
C VAL A 167 -38.74 9.23 -1.82
N LYS A 168 -38.92 9.32 -3.15
CA LYS A 168 -38.87 10.60 -3.86
C LYS A 168 -39.95 11.57 -3.37
N LYS A 169 -41.15 11.08 -3.07
CA LYS A 169 -42.24 11.89 -2.49
C LYS A 169 -41.88 12.40 -1.10
N GLN A 170 -41.34 11.55 -0.22
CA GLN A 170 -40.87 11.95 1.10
C GLN A 170 -39.76 13.01 1.01
N HIS A 171 -38.84 12.87 0.06
CA HIS A 171 -37.78 13.86 -0.18
C HIS A 171 -38.35 15.23 -0.61
N LEU A 172 -39.33 15.24 -1.50
CA LEU A 172 -40.00 16.47 -1.92
C LEU A 172 -40.80 17.11 -0.78
N GLU A 173 -41.43 16.30 0.07
CA GLU A 173 -42.17 16.77 1.24
C GLU A 173 -41.22 17.41 2.28
N LEU A 174 -40.06 16.80 2.53
CA LEU A 174 -39.01 17.39 3.36
C LEU A 174 -38.48 18.71 2.77
N ALA A 175 -38.23 18.77 1.47
CA ALA A 175 -37.77 19.99 0.80
C ALA A 175 -38.80 21.13 0.89
N ASN A 176 -40.10 20.82 0.73
CA ASN A 176 -41.17 21.80 0.93
C ASN A 176 -41.22 22.30 2.38
N LEU A 177 -41.10 21.42 3.37
CA LEU A 177 -41.07 21.80 4.79
C LEU A 177 -39.86 22.68 5.14
N GLU A 178 -38.69 22.39 4.56
CA GLU A 178 -37.50 23.23 4.70
C GLU A 178 -37.70 24.62 4.11
N GLN A 179 -38.33 24.69 2.93
CA GLN A 179 -38.63 25.96 2.29
C GLN A 179 -39.66 26.77 3.09
N ASP A 180 -40.67 26.11 3.66
CA ASP A 180 -41.64 26.74 4.56
C ASP A 180 -40.99 27.26 5.84
N LEU A 181 -40.06 26.52 6.44
CA LEU A 181 -39.28 27.00 7.58
C LEU A 181 -38.52 28.27 7.21
N LYS A 182 -37.86 28.29 6.05
CA LYS A 182 -37.10 29.46 5.58
C LYS A 182 -38.00 30.67 5.30
N ASN A 183 -39.19 30.44 4.74
CA ASN A 183 -40.20 31.48 4.54
C ASN A 183 -40.67 32.06 5.88
N LYS A 184 -40.92 31.21 6.89
CA LYS A 184 -41.29 31.64 8.26
C LYS A 184 -40.17 32.42 8.94
N GLU A 185 -38.91 31.99 8.78
CA GLU A 185 -37.75 32.73 9.28
C GLU A 185 -37.70 34.14 8.65
N LEU A 186 -37.89 34.24 7.33
CA LEU A 186 -37.90 35.52 6.64
C LEU A 186 -39.05 36.42 7.10
N GLN A 187 -40.25 35.86 7.26
CA GLN A 187 -41.39 36.59 7.83
C GLN A 187 -41.07 37.10 9.23
N SER A 188 -40.47 36.28 10.10
CA SER A 188 -40.07 36.70 11.45
C SER A 188 -39.06 37.86 11.43
N PHE A 189 -38.17 37.87 10.44
CA PHE A 189 -37.20 38.94 10.25
C PHE A 189 -37.85 40.24 9.79
N ILE A 190 -38.81 40.16 8.85
CA ILE A 190 -39.61 41.30 8.40
C ILE A 190 -40.41 41.89 9.56
N LEU A 191 -41.13 41.05 10.31
CA LEU A 191 -41.88 41.44 11.52
C LEU A 191 -41.00 42.16 12.55
N LYS A 192 -39.80 41.64 12.83
CA LYS A 192 -38.84 42.30 13.74
C LYS A 192 -38.46 43.70 13.26
N LYS A 193 -38.24 43.86 11.95
CA LYS A 193 -37.89 45.14 11.34
C LYS A 193 -39.06 46.13 11.40
N GLU A 194 -40.29 45.66 11.17
CA GLU A 194 -41.51 46.48 11.21
C GLU A 194 -41.92 46.90 12.63
N LEU A 195 -41.74 46.02 13.63
CA LEU A 195 -42.07 46.30 15.03
C LEU A 195 -41.08 47.27 15.71
N GLY A 196 -39.86 47.39 15.20
CA GLY A 196 -38.81 48.27 15.72
C GLY A 196 -38.36 47.96 17.17
N ASP A 197 -37.29 48.64 17.61
CA ASP A 197 -36.65 48.46 18.93
C ASP A 197 -37.57 48.69 20.15
N LYS A 198 -38.79 49.23 19.95
CA LYS A 198 -39.75 49.50 21.02
C LYS A 198 -40.47 48.25 21.54
N PHE A 199 -40.54 47.16 20.76
CA PHE A 199 -41.27 45.96 21.17
C PHE A 199 -40.38 44.91 21.87
N VAL A 200 -39.05 44.96 21.66
CA VAL A 200 -38.10 43.97 22.20
C VAL A 200 -37.90 44.11 23.72
N LYS A 201 -38.24 45.27 24.31
CA LYS A 201 -38.09 45.50 25.76
C LYS A 201 -39.06 44.69 26.63
N ASN A 202 -40.18 44.20 26.08
CA ASN A 202 -41.25 43.58 26.87
C ASN A 202 -41.45 42.07 26.63
N ILE A 203 -40.56 41.42 25.88
CA ILE A 203 -40.67 39.99 25.63
C ILE A 203 -39.33 39.31 25.88
N ASN A 204 -39.23 38.68 27.06
CA ASN A 204 -38.12 37.81 27.45
C ASN A 204 -38.29 36.44 26.75
N ILE A 205 -38.09 36.40 25.43
CA ILE A 205 -37.97 35.15 24.68
C ILE A 205 -36.48 34.89 24.49
N ASN A 206 -36.01 33.73 24.94
CA ASN A 206 -34.70 33.16 24.65
C ASN A 206 -34.54 32.88 23.14
N TYR A 207 -34.51 33.92 22.33
CA TYR A 207 -34.13 33.85 20.94
C TYR A 207 -32.60 33.77 20.91
N ILE A 208 -32.04 32.61 20.54
CA ILE A 208 -30.60 32.50 20.27
C ILE A 208 -30.36 33.25 18.96
N ASP A 209 -30.08 34.54 19.09
CA ASP A 209 -29.64 35.35 17.97
C ASP A 209 -28.31 34.79 17.47
N LYS A 210 -28.27 34.31 16.22
CA LYS A 210 -27.04 33.85 15.56
C LYS A 210 -26.01 34.98 15.43
N ASN A 211 -26.45 36.24 15.57
CA ASN A 211 -25.64 37.44 15.61
C ASN A 211 -25.49 38.00 17.03
N SER A 212 -25.35 37.15 18.05
CA SER A 212 -25.03 37.54 19.44
C SER A 212 -23.56 37.28 19.78
N ALA A 213 -23.00 38.04 20.73
CA ALA A 213 -21.69 37.72 21.31
C ALA A 213 -21.69 36.33 21.94
N LYS A 214 -22.81 35.93 22.55
CA LYS A 214 -23.00 34.59 23.11
C LYS A 214 -22.82 33.51 22.04
N ALA A 215 -23.53 33.59 20.92
CA ALA A 215 -23.41 32.62 19.84
C ALA A 215 -21.99 32.56 19.25
N ARG A 216 -21.31 33.72 19.13
CA ARG A 216 -19.92 33.77 18.68
C ARG A 216 -18.96 33.05 19.63
N ILE A 217 -19.11 33.26 20.94
CA ILE A 217 -18.30 32.56 21.95
C ILE A 217 -18.61 31.06 21.95
N GLN A 218 -19.87 30.67 21.77
CA GLN A 218 -20.25 29.26 21.65
C GLN A 218 -19.72 28.62 20.36
N ASN A 219 -19.45 29.41 19.32
CA ASN A 219 -18.79 28.94 18.11
C ASN A 219 -17.26 28.79 18.26
N HIS A 220 -16.66 29.19 19.38
CA HIS A 220 -15.24 28.95 19.63
C HIS A 220 -14.95 27.45 19.71
N LEU A 221 -13.76 27.06 19.23
CA LEU A 221 -13.31 25.67 19.27
C LEU A 221 -13.37 25.09 20.69
N SER A 222 -12.94 25.84 21.71
CA SER A 222 -12.98 25.41 23.11
C SER A 222 -14.39 25.02 23.54
N TYR A 223 -15.40 25.81 23.19
CA TYR A 223 -16.77 25.51 23.56
C TYR A 223 -17.30 24.27 22.83
N LYS A 224 -17.08 24.16 21.52
CA LYS A 224 -17.47 22.99 20.71
C LYS A 224 -16.86 21.69 21.25
N LEU A 225 -15.56 21.70 21.57
CA LEU A 225 -14.86 20.55 22.13
C LEU A 225 -15.36 20.20 23.53
N GLY A 226 -15.54 21.20 24.40
CA GLY A 226 -16.08 21.01 25.74
C GLY A 226 -17.48 20.40 25.73
N GLN A 227 -18.36 20.87 24.84
CA GLN A 227 -19.68 20.28 24.66
C GLN A 227 -19.59 18.82 24.20
N ALA A 228 -18.74 18.54 23.20
CA ALA A 228 -18.56 17.18 22.70
C ALA A 228 -18.04 16.24 23.78
N LEU A 229 -17.09 16.68 24.62
CA LEU A 229 -16.61 15.90 25.76
C LEU A 229 -17.74 15.55 26.74
N ILE A 230 -18.56 16.53 27.13
CA ILE A 230 -19.68 16.33 28.06
C ILE A 230 -20.69 15.35 27.46
N ILE A 231 -21.12 15.54 26.22
CA ILE A 231 -22.15 14.71 25.57
C ILE A 231 -21.65 13.28 25.41
N ASN A 232 -20.41 13.09 24.95
CA ASN A 232 -19.86 11.76 24.70
C ASN A 232 -19.44 11.03 25.97
N SER A 233 -19.19 11.73 27.07
CA SER A 233 -18.84 11.11 28.36
C SER A 233 -20.00 10.41 29.07
N LYS A 234 -21.23 10.46 28.54
CA LYS A 234 -22.43 9.89 29.17
C LYS A 234 -22.65 8.40 28.89
N SER A 235 -21.89 7.79 27.98
CA SER A 235 -22.03 6.37 27.66
C SER A 235 -20.69 5.74 27.26
N ILE A 236 -20.57 4.42 27.45
CA ILE A 236 -19.36 3.65 27.09
C ILE A 236 -19.08 3.78 25.59
N LEU A 237 -20.11 3.59 24.75
CA LEU A 237 -19.99 3.79 23.30
C LEU A 237 -19.64 5.24 22.94
N GLY A 238 -20.13 6.20 23.74
CA GLY A 238 -19.77 7.61 23.66
C GLY A 238 -18.28 7.86 23.88
N TYR A 239 -17.67 7.20 24.86
CA TYR A 239 -16.21 7.26 25.09
C TYR A 239 -15.42 6.66 23.93
N ILE A 240 -15.85 5.53 23.37
CA ILE A 240 -15.18 4.88 22.24
C ILE A 240 -15.20 5.78 21.00
N ARG A 241 -16.32 6.44 20.70
CA ARG A 241 -16.43 7.35 19.55
C ARG A 241 -15.79 8.72 19.78
N MET A 242 -15.47 9.07 21.02
CA MET A 242 -15.04 10.42 21.42
C MET A 242 -13.81 10.92 20.63
N PRO A 243 -12.74 10.13 20.40
CA PRO A 243 -11.58 10.60 19.64
C PRO A 243 -11.95 11.04 18.22
N TYR A 244 -12.80 10.28 17.53
CA TYR A 244 -13.26 10.59 16.18
C TYR A 244 -14.11 11.86 16.13
N VAL A 245 -15.03 12.03 17.09
CA VAL A 245 -15.87 13.24 17.19
C VAL A 245 -15.03 14.48 17.43
N LEU A 246 -14.04 14.41 18.33
CA LEU A 246 -13.16 15.54 18.62
C LEU A 246 -12.28 15.91 17.42
N SER A 247 -11.74 14.91 16.71
CA SER A 247 -10.99 15.13 15.46
C SER A 247 -11.85 15.83 14.40
N TYR A 248 -13.05 15.30 14.16
CA TYR A 248 -13.99 15.88 13.19
C TYR A 248 -14.34 17.35 13.50
N ILE A 249 -14.61 17.67 14.78
CA ILE A 249 -14.92 19.05 15.20
C ILE A 249 -13.73 19.98 14.95
N LYS A 250 -12.50 19.54 15.26
CA LYS A 250 -11.27 20.31 15.04
C LYS A 250 -11.07 20.61 13.55
N ASP A 251 -11.21 19.60 12.70
CA ASP A 251 -11.04 19.75 11.25
C ASP A 251 -12.14 20.62 10.63
N LYS A 252 -13.40 20.38 11.00
CA LYS A 252 -14.53 21.19 10.52
C LYS A 252 -14.40 22.65 10.93
N HIS A 253 -14.03 22.93 12.19
CA HIS A 253 -13.83 24.30 12.64
C HIS A 253 -12.70 24.99 11.86
N ARG A 254 -11.61 24.28 11.56
CA ARG A 254 -10.52 24.80 10.72
C ARG A 254 -11.00 25.13 9.30
N GLN A 255 -11.84 24.29 8.70
CA GLN A 255 -12.44 24.55 7.39
C GLN A 255 -13.38 25.76 7.43
N GLU A 256 -14.22 25.88 8.46
CA GLU A 256 -15.11 27.03 8.67
C GLU A 256 -14.33 28.35 8.76
N GLN A 257 -13.19 28.36 9.47
CA GLN A 257 -12.33 29.55 9.56
C GLN A 257 -11.71 29.91 8.20
N LYS A 258 -11.17 28.94 7.46
CA LYS A 258 -10.60 29.17 6.13
C LYS A 258 -11.65 29.73 5.15
N ALA A 259 -12.83 29.12 5.12
CA ALA A 259 -13.93 29.58 4.26
C ALA A 259 -14.41 30.99 4.64
N TYR A 260 -14.32 31.36 5.91
CA TYR A 260 -14.62 32.71 6.37
C TYR A 260 -13.56 33.72 5.95
N GLU A 261 -12.28 33.38 6.11
CA GLU A 261 -11.14 34.20 5.64
C GLU A 261 -11.20 34.46 4.13
N GLU A 262 -11.51 33.44 3.33
CA GLU A 262 -11.70 33.56 1.88
C GLU A 262 -12.86 34.51 1.54
N LYS A 263 -14.00 34.40 2.23
CA LYS A 263 -15.15 35.30 2.03
C LYS A 263 -14.84 36.76 2.36
N ILE A 264 -14.05 37.02 3.42
CA ILE A 264 -13.63 38.39 3.76
C ILE A 264 -12.63 38.92 2.74
N LYS A 265 -11.74 38.07 2.22
CA LYS A 265 -10.78 38.44 1.18
C LYS A 265 -11.50 38.89 -0.09
N ASP A 266 -12.56 38.18 -0.48
CA ASP A 266 -13.37 38.50 -1.66
C ASP A 266 -14.29 39.71 -1.43
N ASN A 267 -14.83 39.87 -0.22
CA ASN A 267 -15.68 41.00 0.15
C ASN A 267 -15.45 41.44 1.60
N PRO A 268 -14.63 42.49 1.83
CA PRO A 268 -14.29 42.96 3.18
C PRO A 268 -15.50 43.38 4.03
N ASN A 269 -16.63 43.76 3.40
CA ASN A 269 -17.85 44.14 4.12
C ASN A 269 -18.55 42.96 4.82
N LEU A 270 -18.14 41.71 4.55
CA LEU A 270 -18.63 40.51 5.23
C LEU A 270 -17.90 40.24 6.56
N ALA A 271 -16.89 41.06 6.91
CA ALA A 271 -16.23 40.96 8.19
C ALA A 271 -17.22 41.17 9.34
N LEU A 272 -17.17 40.28 10.33
CA LEU A 272 -17.99 40.39 11.53
C LEU A 272 -17.42 41.52 12.38
N PRO A 273 -18.25 42.36 12.98
CA PRO A 273 -17.75 43.42 13.85
C PRO A 273 -17.02 42.82 15.08
N PRO A 274 -16.19 43.61 15.79
CA PRO A 274 -15.50 43.14 17.00
C PRO A 274 -16.48 42.57 18.03
N LEU A 275 -16.04 41.65 18.89
CA LEU A 275 -16.94 40.96 19.82
C LEU A 275 -17.57 41.94 20.84
N GLU A 276 -16.82 42.99 21.17
CA GLU A 276 -17.15 44.05 22.11
C GLU A 276 -18.31 44.95 21.63
N THR A 277 -18.57 45.00 20.32
CA THR A 277 -19.61 45.86 19.75
C THR A 277 -21.00 45.26 19.86
N TYR A 278 -21.12 44.00 20.30
CA TYR A 278 -22.38 43.30 20.43
C TYR A 278 -23.08 43.71 21.74
N PRO A 279 -24.40 43.99 21.72
CA PRO A 279 -25.13 44.44 22.91
C PRO A 279 -25.04 43.49 24.11
N ASP A 280 -24.93 42.19 23.87
CA ASP A 280 -24.86 41.14 24.89
C ASP A 280 -23.44 40.79 25.34
N TYR A 281 -22.40 41.52 24.90
CA TYR A 281 -20.99 41.19 25.15
C TYR A 281 -20.69 40.88 26.62
N ASN A 282 -21.09 41.76 27.54
CA ASN A 282 -20.82 41.63 28.97
C ASN A 282 -21.45 40.37 29.58
N GLU A 283 -22.63 39.96 29.10
CA GLU A 283 -23.27 38.73 29.52
C GLU A 283 -22.62 37.50 28.90
N ALA A 284 -22.26 37.60 27.62
CA ALA A 284 -21.60 36.54 26.85
C ALA A 284 -20.22 36.19 27.41
N LEU A 285 -19.51 37.13 28.05
CA LEU A 285 -18.24 36.84 28.73
C LEU A 285 -18.36 35.74 29.78
N LYS A 286 -19.53 35.60 30.42
CA LYS A 286 -19.79 34.51 31.39
C LYS A 286 -19.72 33.12 30.75
N GLU A 287 -19.98 33.00 29.45
CA GLU A 287 -19.85 31.73 28.73
C GLU A 287 -18.39 31.26 28.66
N LYS A 288 -17.41 32.16 28.62
CA LYS A 288 -15.98 31.77 28.70
C LYS A 288 -15.60 31.22 30.07
N GLU A 289 -16.35 31.60 31.09
CA GLU A 289 -16.17 31.14 32.46
C GLU A 289 -17.02 29.91 32.80
N CYS A 290 -17.81 29.38 31.85
CA CYS A 290 -18.59 28.16 32.10
C CYS A 290 -17.71 26.90 32.06
N PHE A 291 -18.16 25.84 32.75
CA PHE A 291 -17.48 24.55 32.80
C PHE A 291 -17.17 24.00 31.41
N THR A 292 -18.15 24.06 30.49
CA THR A 292 -18.03 23.59 29.11
C THR A 292 -16.85 24.25 28.40
N TYR A 293 -16.76 25.58 28.47
CA TYR A 293 -15.70 26.33 27.80
C TYR A 293 -14.32 26.00 28.40
N LYS A 294 -14.19 26.05 29.73
CA LYS A 294 -12.94 25.73 30.44
C LYS A 294 -12.47 24.29 30.21
N LEU A 295 -13.41 23.35 30.09
CA LEU A 295 -13.11 21.95 29.79
C LEU A 295 -12.47 21.78 28.41
N GLY A 296 -13.02 22.44 27.39
CA GLY A 296 -12.42 22.39 26.06
C GLY A 296 -11.12 23.18 25.94
N GLU A 297 -10.96 24.30 26.67
CA GLU A 297 -9.67 24.98 26.77
C GLU A 297 -8.58 24.09 27.37
N ALA A 298 -8.91 23.34 28.43
CA ALA A 298 -8.01 22.39 29.05
C ALA A 298 -7.64 21.25 28.07
N LEU A 299 -8.58 20.79 27.24
CA LEU A 299 -8.29 19.80 26.19
C LEU A 299 -7.33 20.37 25.13
N ILE A 300 -7.56 21.60 24.66
CA ILE A 300 -6.67 22.26 23.68
C ILE A 300 -5.26 22.42 24.28
N LYS A 301 -5.17 22.76 25.56
CA LYS A 301 -3.88 22.82 26.26
C LYS A 301 -3.19 21.45 26.30
N ALA A 302 -3.94 20.39 26.59
CA ALA A 302 -3.44 19.03 26.61
C ALA A 302 -2.93 18.57 25.23
N ASP A 303 -3.63 18.94 24.16
CA ASP A 303 -3.24 18.70 22.76
C ASP A 303 -1.90 19.40 22.43
N LYS A 304 -1.71 20.65 22.89
CA LYS A 304 -0.43 21.36 22.72
C LYS A 304 0.71 20.78 23.55
N GLU A 305 0.41 20.25 24.72
CA GLU A 305 1.38 19.66 25.66
C GLU A 305 1.41 18.12 25.57
N TRP A 306 0.96 17.52 24.46
CA TRP A 306 0.81 16.07 24.34
C TRP A 306 2.12 15.32 24.64
N TYR A 307 3.25 15.87 24.19
CA TYR A 307 4.61 15.35 24.40
C TYR A 307 5.08 15.41 25.87
N LYS A 308 4.39 16.16 26.73
CA LYS A 308 4.60 16.21 28.19
C LYS A 308 3.54 15.43 28.96
N ALA A 309 2.96 14.40 28.33
CA ALA A 309 1.81 13.66 28.86
C ALA A 309 0.60 14.56 29.16
N GLY A 310 0.38 15.60 28.34
CA GLY A 310 -0.70 16.57 28.50
C GLY A 310 -2.09 15.94 28.66
N TYR A 311 -2.40 14.89 27.90
CA TYR A 311 -3.68 14.17 28.03
C TYR A 311 -3.81 13.38 29.33
N VAL A 312 -2.72 12.77 29.83
CA VAL A 312 -2.73 12.07 31.13
C VAL A 312 -3.05 13.07 32.24
N LYS A 313 -2.36 14.21 32.25
CA LYS A 313 -2.64 15.31 33.17
C LYS A 313 -4.08 15.82 33.01
N PHE A 314 -4.58 15.94 31.79
CA PHE A 314 -5.94 16.37 31.53
C PHE A 314 -6.98 15.46 32.19
N TYR A 315 -6.93 14.15 31.90
CA TYR A 315 -7.93 13.20 32.42
C TYR A 315 -7.85 13.01 33.93
N PHE A 316 -6.64 12.92 34.50
CA PHE A 316 -6.47 12.57 35.91
C PHE A 316 -6.37 13.78 36.85
N LYS A 317 -6.03 14.97 36.35
CA LYS A 317 -5.86 16.18 37.17
C LYS A 317 -6.83 17.29 36.79
N ASP A 318 -6.85 17.71 35.52
CA ASP A 318 -7.60 18.90 35.12
C ASP A 318 -9.12 18.67 35.10
N VAL A 319 -9.60 17.54 34.56
CA VAL A 319 -11.03 17.21 34.57
C VAL A 319 -11.58 17.07 36.01
N PRO A 320 -10.95 16.32 36.93
CA PRO A 320 -11.41 16.25 38.32
C PRO A 320 -11.31 17.58 39.07
N ARG A 321 -10.33 18.42 38.75
CA ARG A 321 -10.20 19.78 39.33
C ARG A 321 -11.36 20.66 38.86
N LEU A 322 -11.61 20.73 37.55
CA LEU A 322 -12.71 21.51 36.97
C LEU A 322 -14.06 21.04 37.49
N LYS A 323 -14.30 19.72 37.60
CA LYS A 323 -15.55 19.20 38.20
C LYS A 323 -15.74 19.67 39.65
N ARG A 324 -14.67 19.76 40.45
CA ARG A 324 -14.73 20.26 41.83
C ARG A 324 -14.96 21.78 41.90
N GLU A 325 -14.36 22.54 41.00
CA GLU A 325 -14.52 24.00 40.93
C GLU A 325 -15.95 24.39 40.53
N PHE A 326 -16.55 23.65 39.59
CA PHE A 326 -17.88 23.94 39.06
C PHE A 326 -19.02 23.17 39.74
N GLY A 327 -18.72 22.10 40.48
CA GLY A 327 -19.71 21.33 41.24
C GLY A 327 -19.97 21.83 42.68
N LYS A 328 -19.24 22.85 43.14
CA LYS A 328 -19.41 23.50 44.46
C LYS A 328 -20.26 24.79 44.40
N ARG A 329 -20.97 25.03 43.30
CA ARG A 329 -21.83 26.21 43.12
C ARG A 329 -23.30 25.83 43.02
#